data_AF-A0A9D2DNG9-F1
#
_entry.id   AF-A0A9D2DNG9-F1
#
_cell.length_a   1.000
_cell.length_b   1.000
_cell.length_c   1.000
_cell.angle_alpha   90.00
_cell.angle_beta   90.00
_cell.angle_gamma   90.00
#
_symmetry.space_group_name_H-M   'P 1'
#
loop_
_entity.id
_entity.type
_entity.pdbx_description
1 polymer ?
#
loop_
_entity_poly.entity_id
_entity_poly.type
_entity_poly.pdbx_seq_one_letter_code
_entity_poly.pdbx_strand_id
1 'polypeptide(L)'
;MQKLTPEKEGIPCPDSGKGKAARALFEQGANCAQAVFVVYAEEMGLSRETALCLSSPLGGGMGRLREVCGAVSGMLMAAGLKYGYADLNDREAKKRTYRITQDLVGQFRRENGSIICRELLGPAGRDTSPEPTARTPEFYKKRPCPDLIERAAAILEKYCPDFDGKE
;
A
#
# COMPACT_ATOMS: atom_id res chain seq x y z
N MET A 1 24.82 -8.58 20.66
CA MET A 1 24.84 -9.25 19.33
C MET A 1 23.96 -10.49 19.42
N GLN A 2 22.68 -10.40 19.05
CA GLN A 2 21.81 -11.57 18.94
C GLN A 2 21.60 -11.86 17.46
N LYS A 3 21.71 -13.14 17.14
CA LYS A 3 21.93 -13.72 15.82
C LYS A 3 20.71 -13.50 14.93
N LEU A 4 20.96 -13.08 13.68
CA LEU A 4 20.00 -13.19 12.58
C LEU A 4 19.72 -14.68 12.35
N THR A 5 18.46 -15.11 12.51
CA THR A 5 18.00 -16.41 12.01
C THR A 5 17.63 -16.28 10.53
N PRO A 6 17.89 -17.33 9.72
CA PRO A 6 17.50 -17.38 8.32
C PRO A 6 16.00 -17.70 8.18
N GLU A 7 15.45 -17.41 7.00
CA GLU A 7 14.11 -17.82 6.52
C GLU A 7 12.90 -17.04 7.08
N LYS A 8 12.65 -15.85 6.51
CA LYS A 8 11.29 -15.28 6.49
C LYS A 8 10.49 -15.97 5.40
N GLU A 9 9.96 -17.16 5.70
CA GLU A 9 8.70 -17.57 5.08
C GLU A 9 7.68 -16.50 5.44
N GLY A 10 7.03 -15.92 4.42
CA GLY A 10 6.15 -14.77 4.56
C GLY A 10 5.09 -15.04 5.62
N ILE A 11 5.00 -14.16 6.61
CA ILE A 11 3.90 -14.17 7.57
C ILE A 11 2.61 -14.15 6.73
N PRO A 12 1.77 -15.20 6.78
CA PRO A 12 0.59 -15.28 5.94
C PRO A 12 -0.34 -14.09 6.23
N CYS A 13 -0.83 -13.46 5.17
CA CYS A 13 -1.78 -12.36 5.28
C CYS A 13 -3.11 -12.90 5.86
N PRO A 14 -3.76 -12.19 6.79
CA PRO A 14 -5.12 -12.55 7.21
C PRO A 14 -6.07 -12.56 6.00
N ASP A 15 -7.03 -13.49 6.00
CA ASP A 15 -8.02 -13.61 4.93
C ASP A 15 -8.86 -12.32 4.85
N SER A 16 -8.58 -11.50 3.84
CA SER A 16 -9.10 -10.15 3.64
C SER A 16 -9.69 -10.01 2.25
N GLY A 17 -10.94 -9.54 2.16
CA GLY A 17 -11.61 -9.30 0.88
C GLY A 17 -10.89 -8.22 0.07
N LYS A 18 -10.54 -7.12 0.73
CA LYS A 18 -9.76 -6.02 0.14
C LYS A 18 -8.34 -6.43 -0.23
N GLY A 19 -7.68 -7.23 0.61
CA GLY A 19 -6.35 -7.78 0.34
C GLY A 19 -6.31 -8.54 -0.98
N LYS A 20 -7.19 -9.54 -1.11
CA LYS A 20 -7.31 -10.37 -2.32
C LYS A 20 -7.66 -9.53 -3.55
N ALA A 21 -8.60 -8.59 -3.42
CA ALA A 21 -8.99 -7.70 -4.51
C ALA A 21 -7.82 -6.81 -4.98
N ALA A 22 -7.05 -6.24 -4.04
CA ALA A 22 -5.90 -5.39 -4.37
C ALA A 22 -4.81 -6.20 -5.07
N ARG A 23 -4.52 -7.42 -4.61
CA ARG A 23 -3.59 -8.34 -5.27
C ARG A 23 -4.03 -8.66 -6.69
N ALA A 24 -5.29 -9.03 -6.89
CA ALA A 24 -5.83 -9.32 -8.22
C ALA A 24 -5.72 -8.12 -9.17
N LEU A 25 -5.97 -6.90 -8.66
CA LEU A 25 -5.84 -5.68 -9.45
C LEU A 25 -4.37 -5.39 -9.82
N PHE A 26 -3.43 -5.69 -8.93
CA PHE A 26 -2.01 -5.66 -9.25
C PHE A 26 -1.68 -6.65 -10.36
N GLU A 27 -2.17 -7.89 -10.29
CA GLU A 27 -1.91 -8.90 -11.34
C GLU A 27 -2.47 -8.51 -12.72
N GLN A 28 -3.52 -7.67 -12.75
CA GLN A 28 -4.13 -7.11 -13.97
C GLN A 28 -3.37 -5.93 -14.61
N GLY A 29 -2.31 -5.43 -13.99
CA GLY A 29 -1.52 -4.33 -14.57
C GLY A 29 -1.47 -3.05 -13.74
N ALA A 30 -2.23 -2.95 -12.64
CA ALA A 30 -2.13 -1.81 -11.74
C ALA A 30 -0.78 -1.77 -11.03
N ASN A 31 -0.25 -0.59 -10.72
CA ASN A 31 0.90 -0.46 -9.84
C ASN A 31 0.50 -0.68 -8.36
N CYS A 32 1.46 -0.69 -7.44
CA CYS A 32 1.22 -1.00 -6.03
C CYS A 32 0.25 -0.03 -5.34
N ALA A 33 0.31 1.27 -5.65
CA ALA A 33 -0.58 2.26 -5.06
C ALA A 33 -1.98 2.21 -5.66
N GLN A 34 -2.06 2.07 -6.99
CA GLN A 34 -3.32 1.87 -7.71
C GLN A 34 -4.07 0.66 -7.18
N ALA A 35 -3.38 -0.48 -7.05
CA ALA A 35 -3.93 -1.72 -6.55
C ALA A 35 -4.61 -1.56 -5.18
N VAL A 36 -3.95 -0.88 -4.23
CA VAL A 36 -4.50 -0.67 -2.88
C VAL A 36 -5.55 0.43 -2.85
N PHE A 37 -5.32 1.58 -3.48
CA PHE A 37 -6.22 2.73 -3.36
C PHE A 37 -7.58 2.47 -4.02
N VAL A 38 -7.57 1.88 -5.22
CA VAL A 38 -8.79 1.72 -6.04
C VAL A 38 -9.82 0.81 -5.36
N VAL A 39 -9.40 -0.24 -4.66
CA VAL A 39 -10.34 -1.16 -4.00
C VAL A 39 -11.10 -0.53 -2.84
N TYR A 40 -10.67 0.63 -2.35
CA TYR A 40 -11.37 1.41 -1.33
C TYR A 40 -12.10 2.63 -1.92
N ALA A 41 -11.50 3.26 -2.93
CA ALA A 41 -11.96 4.53 -3.48
C ALA A 41 -13.39 4.47 -4.04
N GLU A 42 -13.77 3.36 -4.69
CA GLU A 42 -15.10 3.18 -5.30
C GLU A 42 -16.23 3.22 -4.24
N GLU A 43 -16.02 2.63 -3.06
CA GLU A 43 -17.00 2.62 -1.96
C GLU A 43 -17.17 3.98 -1.27
N MET A 44 -16.17 4.85 -1.42
CA MET A 44 -16.19 6.23 -0.91
C MET A 44 -16.64 7.24 -1.99
N GLY A 45 -17.23 6.76 -3.08
CA GLY A 45 -17.82 7.60 -4.13
C GLY A 45 -16.81 8.21 -5.11
N LEU A 46 -15.54 7.79 -5.09
CA LEU A 46 -14.56 8.22 -6.07
C LEU A 46 -14.59 7.30 -7.29
N SER A 47 -14.61 7.89 -8.49
CA SER A 47 -14.60 7.08 -9.71
C SER A 47 -13.31 6.25 -9.81
N ARG A 48 -13.42 5.04 -10.35
CA ARG A 48 -12.28 4.16 -10.61
C ARG A 48 -11.18 4.84 -11.42
N GLU A 49 -11.56 5.58 -12.45
CA GLU A 49 -10.65 6.31 -13.33
C GLU A 49 -9.88 7.38 -12.56
N THR A 50 -10.58 8.19 -11.77
CA THR A 50 -9.96 9.21 -10.90
C THR A 50 -8.99 8.55 -9.91
N ALA A 51 -9.39 7.45 -9.27
CA ALA A 51 -8.55 6.75 -8.32
C ALA A 51 -7.27 6.19 -8.97
N LEU A 52 -7.40 5.56 -10.14
CA LEU A 52 -6.27 5.05 -10.92
C LEU A 52 -5.31 6.17 -11.35
N CYS A 53 -5.85 7.30 -11.80
CA CYS A 53 -5.07 8.44 -12.26
C CYS A 53 -4.27 9.07 -11.11
N LEU A 54 -4.94 9.41 -10.00
CA LEU A 54 -4.32 10.04 -8.83
C LEU A 54 -3.19 9.21 -8.21
N SER A 55 -3.33 7.89 -8.22
CA SER A 55 -2.35 6.96 -7.62
C SER A 55 -1.29 6.44 -8.61
N SER A 56 -1.42 6.74 -9.90
CA SER A 56 -0.48 6.29 -10.95
C SER A 56 1.00 6.69 -10.72
N PRO A 57 1.36 7.88 -10.18
CA PRO A 57 2.78 8.22 -10.00
C PRO A 57 3.43 7.51 -8.81
N LEU A 58 2.65 6.91 -7.90
CA LEU A 58 3.17 6.43 -6.62
C LEU A 58 3.77 5.00 -6.72
N GLY A 59 3.59 4.33 -7.86
CA GLY A 59 4.14 3.00 -8.13
C GLY A 59 5.68 2.95 -8.08
N GLY A 60 6.25 1.80 -7.76
CA GLY A 60 7.72 1.63 -7.71
C GLY A 60 8.42 2.48 -6.63
N GLY A 61 7.64 3.05 -5.70
CA GLY A 61 8.14 3.91 -4.64
C GLY A 61 8.27 5.37 -5.05
N MET A 62 7.22 5.90 -5.69
CA MET A 62 7.15 7.24 -6.32
C MET A 62 7.81 7.35 -7.69
N GLY A 63 7.42 6.51 -8.63
CA GLY A 63 7.92 6.56 -10.00
C GLY A 63 9.31 5.93 -10.13
N ARG A 64 9.53 4.82 -9.41
CA ARG A 64 10.79 4.06 -9.42
C ARG A 64 11.99 4.77 -8.78
N LEU A 65 11.75 5.84 -8.00
CA LEU A 65 12.73 6.43 -7.09
C LEU A 65 13.11 5.51 -5.92
N ARG A 66 12.32 4.45 -5.69
CA ARG A 66 12.53 3.43 -4.66
C ARG A 66 12.45 3.96 -3.22
N GLU A 67 11.72 5.05 -3.03
CA GLU A 67 11.42 5.64 -1.73
C GLU A 67 10.23 4.96 -1.06
N VAL A 68 9.25 5.70 -0.55
CA VAL A 68 8.10 5.14 0.19
C VAL A 68 7.31 4.16 -0.67
N CYS A 69 7.08 2.95 -0.15
CA CYS A 69 6.36 1.87 -0.82
C CYS A 69 4.99 2.34 -1.33
N GLY A 70 4.71 2.09 -2.62
CA GLY A 70 3.44 2.49 -3.24
C GLY A 70 2.21 1.88 -2.57
N ALA A 71 2.30 0.64 -2.06
CA ALA A 71 1.18 0.03 -1.32
C ALA A 71 0.85 0.80 -0.03
N VAL A 72 1.88 1.30 0.67
CA VAL A 72 1.71 2.16 1.85
C VAL A 72 1.11 3.51 1.44
N SER A 73 1.58 4.11 0.35
CA SER A 73 0.99 5.35 -0.16
C SER A 73 -0.49 5.17 -0.53
N GLY A 74 -0.86 4.11 -1.25
CA GLY A 74 -2.25 3.81 -1.60
C GLY A 74 -3.14 3.57 -0.37
N MET A 75 -2.61 2.85 0.64
CA MET A 75 -3.28 2.67 1.93
C MET A 75 -3.55 4.01 2.62
N LEU A 76 -2.58 4.93 2.63
CA LEU A 76 -2.75 6.26 3.24
C LEU A 76 -3.68 7.18 2.44
N MET A 77 -3.72 7.06 1.11
CA MET A 77 -4.72 7.77 0.29
C MET A 77 -6.13 7.32 0.66
N ALA A 78 -6.37 6.02 0.79
CA ALA A 78 -7.66 5.47 1.21
C ALA A 78 -8.02 5.90 2.65
N ALA A 79 -7.08 5.83 3.59
CA ALA A 79 -7.28 6.33 4.95
C ALA A 79 -7.58 7.83 4.98
N GLY A 80 -6.97 8.62 4.09
CA GLY A 80 -7.22 10.05 3.95
C GLY A 80 -8.63 10.37 3.43
N LEU A 81 -9.22 9.53 2.56
CA LEU A 81 -10.60 9.70 2.14
C LEU A 81 -11.60 9.50 3.28
N LYS A 82 -11.35 8.55 4.19
CA LYS A 82 -12.24 8.25 5.33
C LYS A 82 -11.99 9.16 6.54
N TYR A 83 -10.72 9.45 6.85
CA TYR A 83 -10.29 10.08 8.11
C TYR A 83 -9.49 11.37 7.92
N GLY A 84 -9.42 11.88 6.69
CA GLY A 84 -8.78 13.15 6.40
C GLY A 84 -9.54 14.33 6.98
N TYR A 85 -8.97 15.51 6.80
CA TYR A 85 -9.55 16.76 7.24
C TYR A 85 -9.39 17.81 6.14
N ALA A 86 -10.41 18.67 5.98
CA ALA A 86 -10.41 19.74 4.98
C ALA A 86 -10.29 21.13 5.60
N ASP A 87 -10.72 21.32 6.86
CA ASP A 87 -10.47 22.56 7.58
C ASP A 87 -8.99 22.62 7.99
N LEU A 88 -8.25 23.54 7.37
CA LEU A 88 -6.82 23.73 7.58
C LEU A 88 -6.48 24.18 9.02
N ASN A 89 -7.47 24.68 9.77
CA ASN A 89 -7.31 25.13 11.14
C ASN A 89 -7.74 24.08 12.19
N ASP A 90 -8.37 22.97 11.79
CA ASP A 90 -8.75 21.90 12.70
C ASP A 90 -7.51 21.07 13.12
N ARG A 91 -6.87 21.54 14.20
CA ARG A 91 -5.68 20.90 14.77
C ARG A 91 -5.97 19.52 15.34
N GLU A 92 -7.17 19.29 15.85
CA GLU A 92 -7.52 18.00 16.47
C GLU A 92 -7.80 16.94 15.40
N ALA A 93 -8.50 17.28 14.32
CA ALA A 93 -8.64 16.39 13.17
C ALA A 93 -7.28 16.04 12.56
N LYS A 94 -6.41 17.04 12.36
CA LYS A 94 -5.04 16.82 11.88
C LYS A 94 -4.24 15.85 12.77
N LYS A 95 -4.32 16.03 14.09
CA LYS A 95 -3.68 15.14 15.07
C LYS A 95 -4.23 13.71 14.98
N ARG A 96 -5.56 13.54 14.84
CA ARG A 96 -6.19 12.22 14.64
C ARG A 96 -5.71 11.55 13.36
N THR A 97 -5.69 12.25 12.23
CA THR A 97 -5.21 11.70 10.94
C THR A 97 -3.73 11.29 11.02
N TYR A 98 -2.88 12.07 11.69
CA TYR A 98 -1.47 11.70 11.91
C TYR A 98 -1.33 10.46 12.80
N ARG A 99 -2.17 10.32 13.83
CA ARG A 99 -2.17 9.12 14.66
C ARG A 99 -2.55 7.87 13.87
N ILE A 100 -3.63 7.94 13.09
CA ILE A 100 -4.08 6.84 12.21
C ILE A 100 -2.96 6.48 11.22
N THR A 101 -2.33 7.48 10.60
CA THR A 101 -1.20 7.28 9.69
C THR A 101 -0.05 6.52 10.39
N GLN A 102 0.34 6.93 11.60
CA GLN A 102 1.40 6.28 12.36
C GLN A 102 1.05 4.84 12.76
N ASP A 103 -0.21 4.58 13.11
CA ASP A 103 -0.68 3.25 13.48
C ASP A 103 -0.67 2.29 12.29
N LEU A 104 -1.24 2.69 11.15
CA LEU A 104 -1.27 1.90 9.90
C LEU A 104 0.15 1.63 9.36
N VAL A 105 0.96 2.67 9.22
CA VAL A 105 2.34 2.56 8.71
C VAL A 105 3.22 1.78 9.68
N GLY A 106 3.02 1.98 10.98
CA GLY A 106 3.71 1.25 12.04
C GLY A 106 3.38 -0.24 11.99
N GLN A 107 2.11 -0.61 11.76
CA GLN A 107 1.72 -2.00 11.58
C GLN A 107 2.36 -2.60 10.32
N PHE A 108 2.27 -1.92 9.17
CA PHE A 108 2.92 -2.37 7.95
C PHE A 108 4.43 -2.58 8.16
N ARG A 109 5.11 -1.65 8.84
CA ARG A 109 6.54 -1.78 9.13
C ARG A 109 6.85 -2.97 10.04
N ARG A 110 6.06 -3.21 11.10
CA ARG A 110 6.25 -4.38 11.98
C ARG A 110 6.13 -5.69 11.21
N GLU A 111 5.16 -5.75 10.31
CA GLU A 111 4.84 -6.94 9.52
C GLU A 111 5.84 -7.20 8.37
N ASN A 112 6.37 -6.15 7.74
CA ASN A 112 7.17 -6.24 6.52
C ASN A 112 8.65 -5.86 6.72
N GLY A 113 9.00 -5.28 7.87
CA GLY A 113 10.35 -4.83 8.22
C GLY A 113 10.68 -3.40 7.78
N SER A 114 10.11 -2.90 6.69
CA SER A 114 10.34 -1.53 6.20
C SER A 114 9.10 -0.95 5.52
N ILE A 115 9.14 0.35 5.24
CA ILE A 115 8.20 1.06 4.35
C ILE A 115 8.90 1.60 3.11
N ILE A 116 10.21 1.38 2.98
CA ILE A 116 11.04 1.89 1.90
C ILE A 116 11.16 0.81 0.83
N CYS A 117 10.81 1.16 -0.40
CA CYS A 117 10.67 0.24 -1.52
C CYS A 117 11.99 -0.45 -1.87
N ARG A 118 13.13 0.25 -1.88
CA ARG A 118 14.44 -0.39 -2.10
C ARG A 118 14.76 -1.46 -1.05
N GLU A 119 14.41 -1.21 0.22
CA GLU A 119 14.69 -2.14 1.32
C GLU A 119 13.80 -3.37 1.21
N LEU A 120 12.52 -3.17 0.88
CA LEU A 120 11.56 -4.24 0.67
C LEU A 120 11.89 -5.10 -0.56
N LEU A 121 12.42 -4.50 -1.64
CA LEU A 121 12.80 -5.21 -2.87
C LEU A 121 14.19 -5.85 -2.82
N GLY A 122 15.03 -5.50 -1.83
CA GLY A 122 16.42 -5.96 -1.77
C GLY A 122 17.20 -5.62 -3.05
N PRO A 123 17.91 -6.59 -3.68
CA PRO A 123 18.68 -6.34 -4.90
C PRO A 123 17.88 -5.73 -6.06
N ALA A 124 16.60 -6.10 -6.21
CA ALA A 124 15.73 -5.55 -7.25
C ALA A 124 15.40 -4.07 -7.04
N GLY A 125 15.66 -3.54 -5.84
CA GLY A 125 15.51 -2.14 -5.48
C GLY A 125 16.63 -1.23 -6.00
N ARG A 126 17.70 -1.76 -6.61
CA ARG A 126 18.81 -0.95 -7.17
C ARG A 126 18.49 -0.32 -8.52
N ASP A 127 17.55 -0.91 -9.26
CA ASP A 127 17.15 -0.41 -10.57
C ASP A 127 16.20 0.78 -10.41
N THR A 128 16.69 1.96 -10.79
CA THR A 128 15.96 3.25 -10.77
C THR A 128 15.66 3.77 -12.18
N SER A 129 15.81 2.96 -13.23
CA SER A 129 15.38 3.33 -14.58
C SER A 129 13.89 3.71 -14.57
N PRO A 130 13.40 4.65 -15.39
CA PRO A 130 11.97 4.91 -15.51
C PRO A 130 11.22 3.77 -16.22
N GLU A 131 11.92 2.86 -16.90
CA GLU A 131 11.33 1.78 -17.68
C GLU A 131 10.53 0.81 -16.77
N PRO A 132 9.23 0.57 -17.05
CA PRO A 132 8.45 -0.43 -16.34
C PRO A 132 9.04 -1.83 -16.52
N THR A 133 9.25 -2.57 -15.44
CA THR A 133 9.69 -3.96 -15.55
C THR A 133 8.53 -4.80 -16.10
N ALA A 134 8.78 -5.59 -17.14
CA ALA A 134 7.79 -6.50 -17.71
C ALA A 134 7.22 -7.46 -16.65
N ARG A 135 5.90 -7.65 -16.67
CA ARG A 135 5.16 -8.49 -15.70
C ARG A 135 5.17 -9.96 -16.13
N THR A 136 6.32 -10.61 -15.99
CA THR A 136 6.48 -12.04 -16.29
C THR A 136 6.23 -12.91 -15.04
N PRO A 137 6.07 -14.24 -15.17
CA PRO A 137 6.02 -15.12 -13.99
C PRO A 137 7.24 -14.95 -13.05
N GLU A 138 8.43 -14.71 -13.60
CA GLU A 138 9.64 -14.44 -12.81
C GLU A 138 9.57 -13.12 -12.05
N PHE A 139 8.91 -12.10 -12.60
CA PHE A 139 8.67 -10.84 -11.91
C PHE A 139 7.90 -11.07 -10.60
N TYR A 140 6.81 -11.84 -10.67
CA TYR A 140 5.98 -12.14 -9.51
C TYR A 140 6.69 -13.08 -8.52
N LYS A 141 7.48 -14.04 -9.01
CA LYS A 141 8.25 -14.95 -8.15
C LYS A 141 9.37 -14.24 -7.38
N LYS A 142 10.01 -13.22 -7.97
CA LYS A 142 11.17 -12.53 -7.38
C LYS A 142 10.81 -11.34 -6.50
N ARG A 143 9.59 -10.80 -6.62
CA ARG A 143 9.20 -9.56 -5.94
C ARG A 143 8.16 -9.83 -4.86
N PRO A 144 8.33 -9.28 -3.66
CA PRO A 144 7.33 -9.40 -2.60
C PRO A 144 6.09 -8.52 -2.84
N CYS A 145 6.02 -7.76 -3.93
CA CYS A 145 4.97 -6.76 -4.16
C CYS A 145 3.54 -7.30 -4.04
N PRO A 146 3.16 -8.48 -4.58
CA PRO A 146 1.81 -9.01 -4.40
C PRO A 146 1.42 -9.14 -2.93
N ASP A 147 2.30 -9.72 -2.11
CA ASP A 147 2.03 -9.95 -0.69
C ASP A 147 2.05 -8.65 0.11
N LEU A 148 2.92 -7.70 -0.24
CA LEU A 148 2.95 -6.36 0.37
C LEU A 148 1.64 -5.58 0.08
N ILE A 149 1.11 -5.70 -1.13
CA ILE A 149 -0.14 -5.06 -1.56
C ILE A 149 -1.32 -5.66 -0.81
N GLU A 150 -1.40 -7.00 -0.78
CA GLU A 150 -2.42 -7.73 -0.05
C GLU A 150 -2.44 -7.32 1.43
N ARG A 151 -1.27 -7.28 2.07
CA ARG A 151 -1.13 -6.88 3.48
C ARG A 151 -1.48 -5.42 3.72
N ALA A 152 -1.04 -4.50 2.87
CA ALA A 152 -1.38 -3.08 3.03
C ALA A 152 -2.90 -2.85 2.98
N ALA A 153 -3.58 -3.50 2.02
CA ALA A 153 -5.02 -3.46 1.97
C ALA A 153 -5.64 -4.12 3.21
N ALA A 154 -5.24 -5.33 3.59
CA ALA A 154 -5.79 -6.02 4.77
C ALA A 154 -5.60 -5.25 6.10
N ILE A 155 -4.47 -4.55 6.27
CA ILE A 155 -4.22 -3.71 7.45
C ILE A 155 -5.30 -2.63 7.57
N LEU A 156 -5.64 -1.97 6.45
CA LEU A 156 -6.64 -0.93 6.46
C LEU A 156 -8.06 -1.47 6.64
N GLU A 157 -8.41 -2.60 6.00
CA GLU A 157 -9.70 -3.29 6.19
C GLU A 157 -9.89 -3.69 7.66
N LYS A 158 -8.83 -4.19 8.31
CA LYS A 158 -8.87 -4.53 9.74
C LYS A 158 -8.97 -3.30 10.64
N TYR A 159 -8.35 -2.19 10.25
CA TYR A 159 -8.42 -0.93 10.99
C TYR A 159 -9.81 -0.31 10.89
N CYS A 160 -10.46 -0.45 9.73
CA CYS A 160 -11.79 0.06 9.43
C CYS A 160 -12.56 -0.96 8.57
N PRO A 161 -13.38 -1.81 9.19
CA PRO A 161 -14.20 -2.79 8.46
C PRO A 161 -15.27 -2.13 7.57
N ASP A 162 -15.75 -0.95 7.99
CA ASP A 162 -16.88 -0.25 7.38
C ASP A 162 -16.39 0.93 6.50
N PHE A 163 -16.02 0.64 5.25
CA PHE A 163 -15.59 1.63 4.26
C PHE A 163 -16.74 2.30 3.50
N ASP A 164 -17.97 1.87 3.76
CA ASP A 164 -19.18 2.54 3.32
C ASP A 164 -19.20 3.98 3.87
N GLY A 165 -19.37 4.95 2.97
CA GLY A 165 -19.38 6.38 3.27
C GLY A 165 -20.59 6.85 4.09
N LYS A 166 -21.10 6.02 4.99
CA LYS A 166 -22.19 6.33 5.93
C LYS A 166 -21.56 6.50 7.31
N GLU A 167 -21.73 7.70 7.88
CA GLU A 167 -21.54 7.97 9.31
C GLU A 167 -22.72 7.43 10.12
#